data_AF-A0A938KPF4-F1
#
_entry.id   AF-A0A938KPF4-F1
#
_cell.length_a   1.000
_cell.length_b   1.000
_cell.length_c   1.000
_cell.angle_alpha   90.00
_cell.angle_beta   90.00
_cell.angle_gamma   90.00
#
_symmetry.space_group_name_H-M   'P 1'
#
loop_
_entity.id
_entity.type
_entity.pdbx_description
1 polymer ?
#
loop_
_entity_poly.entity_id
_entity_poly.type
_entity_poly.pdbx_seq_one_letter_code
_entity_poly.pdbx_strand_id
1 'polypeptide(L)'
;GGPVAQGAREIDENAGKPTSTRFRVLCRMADGTTLFEADPLTGRTHQIRLHLAHLGHPVAGDPCYGAGAASAALPTLAPGDPPMMLHAWRIVFVHPITGDEVSFEAPLPGWADSAGDAFLPVANRQPGGMLTT
;
A
#
# COMPACT_ATOMS: atom_id res chain seq x y z
N GLY A 1 -19.31 26.68 7.01
CA GLY A 1 -18.11 26.25 6.29
C GLY A 1 -17.18 25.61 7.29
N GLY A 2 -17.02 24.28 7.20
CA GLY A 2 -16.09 23.54 8.06
C GLY A 2 -14.69 23.47 7.43
N PRO A 3 -13.64 23.19 8.22
CA PRO A 3 -12.27 23.16 7.74
C PRO A 3 -12.08 21.95 6.81
N VAL A 4 -11.73 22.21 5.56
CA VAL A 4 -11.24 21.19 4.64
C VAL A 4 -9.83 20.82 5.11
N ALA A 5 -9.62 19.56 5.52
CA ALA A 5 -8.29 19.06 5.86
C ALA A 5 -7.34 19.31 4.67
N GLN A 6 -6.28 20.07 4.89
CA GLN A 6 -5.32 20.45 3.85
C GLN A 6 -4.70 19.18 3.21
N GLY A 7 -4.84 19.03 1.88
CA GLY A 7 -4.12 18.01 1.09
C GLY A 7 -4.92 16.78 0.66
N ALA A 8 -6.22 16.71 0.94
CA ALA A 8 -7.08 15.65 0.41
C ALA A 8 -7.22 15.75 -1.13
N ARG A 9 -7.19 14.61 -1.80
CA ARG A 9 -7.46 14.46 -3.23
C ARG A 9 -8.79 13.71 -3.39
N GLU A 10 -9.51 13.99 -4.46
CA GLU A 10 -10.78 13.34 -4.78
C GLU A 10 -10.63 12.54 -6.07
N ILE A 11 -11.42 11.48 -6.21
CA ILE A 11 -11.47 10.68 -7.44
C ILE A 11 -12.54 11.29 -8.33
N ASP A 12 -12.12 11.81 -9.48
CA ASP A 12 -13.02 12.32 -10.51
C ASP A 12 -12.92 11.41 -11.73
N GLU A 13 -14.00 10.66 -11.99
CA GLU A 13 -14.10 9.71 -13.11
C GLU A 13 -14.15 10.40 -14.48
N ASN A 14 -14.50 11.69 -14.53
CA ASN A 14 -14.72 12.45 -15.77
C ASN A 14 -13.58 13.43 -16.10
N ALA A 15 -12.86 13.95 -15.10
CA ALA A 15 -11.79 14.95 -15.29
C ALA A 15 -10.47 14.63 -14.54
N GLY A 16 -10.35 13.47 -13.89
CA GLY A 16 -9.13 13.02 -13.23
C GLY A 16 -8.01 12.64 -14.20
N LYS A 17 -6.75 12.88 -13.83
CA LYS A 17 -5.61 12.33 -14.58
C LYS A 17 -5.61 10.81 -14.43
N PRO A 18 -5.37 10.03 -15.51
CA PRO A 18 -5.37 8.58 -15.43
C PRO A 18 -4.30 8.10 -14.44
N THR A 19 -4.70 7.24 -13.50
CA THR A 19 -3.84 6.63 -12.49
C THR A 19 -4.10 5.14 -12.40
N SER A 20 -3.07 4.35 -12.17
CA SER A 20 -3.19 2.90 -12.08
C SER A 20 -2.27 2.34 -11.01
N THR A 21 -2.84 1.50 -10.16
CA THR A 21 -2.13 0.74 -9.13
C THR A 21 -2.61 -0.70 -9.22
N ARG A 22 -1.69 -1.66 -9.21
CA ARG A 22 -2.05 -3.08 -9.06
C ARG A 22 -1.99 -3.44 -7.58
N PHE A 23 -3.00 -4.15 -7.11
CA PHE A 23 -3.05 -4.66 -5.74
C PHE A 23 -3.08 -6.18 -5.76
N ARG A 24 -2.32 -6.78 -4.85
CA ARG A 24 -2.37 -8.22 -4.57
C ARG A 24 -2.57 -8.43 -3.08
N VAL A 25 -3.58 -9.21 -2.72
CA VAL A 25 -3.79 -9.62 -1.33
C VAL A 25 -2.68 -10.59 -0.93
N LEU A 26 -1.92 -10.25 0.11
CA LEU A 26 -0.90 -11.12 0.70
C LEU A 26 -1.49 -11.96 1.82
N CYS A 27 -2.24 -11.32 2.72
CA CYS A 27 -2.82 -11.98 3.89
C CYS A 27 -4.11 -11.27 4.31
N ARG A 28 -5.09 -12.03 4.78
CA ARG A 28 -6.28 -11.52 5.47
C ARG A 28 -6.17 -11.89 6.94
N MET A 29 -6.22 -10.90 7.82
CA MET A 29 -6.04 -11.10 9.25
C MET A 29 -7.38 -11.33 9.94
N ALA A 30 -7.35 -12.01 11.10
CA ALA A 30 -8.56 -12.33 11.86
C ALA A 30 -9.24 -11.09 12.46
N ASP A 31 -8.52 -9.98 12.62
CA ASP A 31 -9.05 -8.69 13.08
C ASP A 31 -9.81 -7.91 12.00
N GLY A 32 -9.97 -8.48 10.80
CA GLY A 32 -10.66 -7.87 9.67
C GLY A 32 -9.77 -7.01 8.77
N THR A 33 -8.48 -6.85 9.09
CA THR A 33 -7.53 -6.12 8.23
C THR A 33 -6.99 -7.02 7.11
N THR A 34 -6.48 -6.40 6.04
CA THR A 34 -5.88 -7.11 4.90
C THR A 34 -4.56 -6.47 4.54
N LEU A 35 -3.51 -7.30 4.44
CA LEU A 35 -2.21 -6.88 3.94
C LEU A 35 -2.21 -6.97 2.41
N PHE A 36 -1.90 -5.85 1.76
CA PHE A 36 -1.77 -5.75 0.31
C PHE A 36 -0.32 -5.50 -0.10
N GLU A 37 0.11 -6.13 -1.17
CA GLU A 37 1.17 -5.60 -2.02
C GLU A 37 0.54 -4.60 -3.00
N ALA A 38 1.16 -3.42 -3.11
CA ALA A 38 0.75 -2.36 -4.02
C ALA A 38 1.88 -2.03 -5.00
N ASP A 39 1.58 -2.10 -6.29
CA ASP A 39 2.49 -1.75 -7.39
C ASP A 39 1.92 -0.53 -8.14
N PRO A 40 2.36 0.70 -7.81
CA PRO A 40 1.90 1.91 -8.46
C PRO A 40 2.56 2.07 -9.84
N LEU A 41 1.79 1.88 -10.91
CA LEU A 41 2.24 2.07 -12.30
C LEU A 41 2.37 3.54 -12.68
N THR A 42 1.81 4.43 -11.86
CA THR A 42 1.91 5.88 -11.96
C THR A 42 2.29 6.46 -10.59
N GLY A 43 2.97 7.61 -10.57
CA GLY A 43 3.46 8.24 -9.32
C GLY A 43 2.67 9.47 -8.89
N ARG A 44 1.35 9.39 -8.70
CA ARG A 44 0.55 10.54 -8.22
C ARG A 44 0.53 10.63 -6.70
N THR A 45 0.42 11.86 -6.19
CA THR A 45 0.32 12.13 -4.75
C THR A 45 -0.87 11.37 -4.16
N HIS A 46 -0.63 10.66 -3.05
CA HIS A 46 -1.64 9.88 -2.32
C HIS A 46 -2.31 8.74 -3.13
N GLN A 47 -1.77 8.36 -4.29
CA GLN A 47 -2.43 7.43 -5.21
C GLN A 47 -2.88 6.11 -4.57
N ILE A 48 -1.96 5.41 -3.90
CA ILE A 48 -2.27 4.14 -3.23
C ILE A 48 -3.37 4.32 -2.19
N ARG A 49 -3.25 5.35 -1.35
CA ARG A 49 -4.19 5.65 -0.25
C ARG A 49 -5.60 5.90 -0.77
N LEU A 50 -5.72 6.69 -1.83
CA LEU A 50 -7.00 6.97 -2.50
C LEU A 50 -7.63 5.75 -3.14
N HIS A 51 -6.84 5.00 -3.92
CA HIS A 51 -7.33 3.80 -4.60
C HIS A 51 -7.86 2.79 -3.60
N LEU A 52 -7.12 2.55 -2.51
CA LEU A 52 -7.53 1.64 -1.45
C LEU A 52 -8.79 2.12 -0.72
N ALA A 53 -8.90 3.40 -0.39
CA ALA A 53 -10.10 3.96 0.22
C ALA A 53 -11.34 3.83 -0.70
N HIS A 54 -11.17 4.09 -1.99
CA HIS A 54 -12.24 3.93 -2.99
C HIS A 54 -12.70 2.49 -3.17
N LEU A 55 -11.78 1.53 -3.04
CA LEU A 55 -12.09 0.10 -3.05
C LEU A 55 -12.71 -0.38 -1.73
N GLY A 56 -12.95 0.49 -0.74
CA GLY A 56 -13.50 0.14 0.56
C GLY A 56 -12.48 -0.46 1.54
N HIS A 57 -11.19 -0.35 1.24
CA HIS A 57 -10.08 -0.88 2.03
C HIS A 57 -9.10 0.23 2.44
N PRO A 58 -9.53 1.28 3.18
CA PRO A 58 -8.64 2.39 3.53
C PRO A 58 -7.41 1.92 4.31
N VAL A 59 -6.28 2.61 4.09
CA VAL A 59 -5.02 2.30 4.79
C VAL A 59 -5.20 2.53 6.29
N ALA A 60 -4.82 1.56 7.11
CA ALA A 60 -4.87 1.67 8.56
C ALA A 60 -3.92 2.79 9.05
N GLY A 61 -4.42 3.61 9.98
CA GLY A 61 -3.70 4.80 10.46
C GLY A 61 -3.64 5.97 9.47
N ASP A 62 -4.42 5.95 8.38
CA ASP A 62 -4.52 7.08 7.44
C ASP A 62 -5.46 8.17 7.96
N PRO A 63 -4.95 9.37 8.32
CA PRO A 63 -5.77 10.44 8.91
C PRO A 63 -6.67 11.16 7.89
N CYS A 64 -6.45 10.98 6.58
CA CYS A 64 -7.19 11.71 5.54
C CYS A 64 -8.30 10.86 4.90
N TYR A 65 -8.04 9.57 4.69
CA TYR A 65 -8.95 8.70 3.94
C TYR A 65 -9.51 7.53 4.78
N GLY A 66 -9.18 7.45 6.06
CA GLY A 66 -9.66 6.41 6.98
C GLY A 66 -11.07 6.62 7.53
N ALA A 67 -11.58 7.86 7.53
CA ALA A 67 -12.84 8.22 8.18
C ALA A 67 -13.94 8.58 7.15
N GLY A 68 -14.62 7.56 6.61
CA GLY A 68 -15.79 7.78 5.76
C GLY A 68 -16.30 6.53 5.05
N ALA A 69 -17.47 6.04 5.50
CA ALA A 69 -18.40 5.07 4.88
C ALA A 69 -18.29 3.55 5.18
N ALA A 70 -17.22 3.02 5.81
CA ALA A 70 -17.24 1.61 6.23
C ALA A 70 -16.51 1.26 7.55
N SER A 71 -15.85 2.22 8.20
CA SER A 71 -15.26 1.99 9.52
C SER A 71 -15.36 3.25 10.36
N ALA A 72 -16.38 3.32 11.22
CA ALA A 72 -16.49 4.34 12.26
C ALA A 72 -15.49 4.12 13.41
N ALA A 73 -14.42 3.34 13.19
CA ALA A 73 -13.56 2.80 14.24
C ALA A 73 -12.06 2.99 14.01
N LEU A 74 -11.63 3.87 13.09
CA LEU A 74 -10.21 4.22 12.99
C LEU A 74 -10.00 5.68 13.40
N PRO A 75 -9.54 5.94 14.64
CA PRO A 75 -9.36 7.28 15.18
C PRO A 75 -8.30 8.06 14.40
N THR A 76 -8.56 9.36 14.26
CA THR A 76 -7.57 10.35 13.84
C THR A 76 -6.45 10.37 14.89
N LEU A 77 -5.22 10.13 14.43
CA LEU A 77 -4.02 9.83 15.24
C LEU A 77 -3.88 10.70 16.51
N ALA A 78 -4.06 10.11 17.69
CA ALA A 78 -3.57 10.59 18.98
C ALA A 78 -2.08 10.23 19.16
N PRO A 79 -1.33 10.91 20.05
CA PRO A 79 0.02 10.49 20.42
C PRO A 79 0.00 9.04 20.97
N GLY A 80 0.56 8.09 20.21
CA GLY A 80 0.53 6.66 20.53
C GLY A 80 -0.24 5.80 19.53
N ASP A 81 -1.02 6.40 18.62
CA ASP A 81 -1.69 5.65 17.55
C ASP A 81 -0.66 5.14 16.51
N PRO A 82 -0.88 3.94 15.94
CA PRO A 82 0.06 3.34 15.01
C PRO A 82 0.24 4.25 13.78
N PRO A 83 1.48 4.45 13.30
CA PRO A 83 1.72 5.23 12.10
C PRO A 83 0.98 4.61 10.91
N MET A 84 0.69 5.42 9.89
CA MET A 84 0.10 4.95 8.63
C MET A 84 0.79 3.67 8.17
N MET A 85 0.02 2.59 8.04
CA MET A 85 0.50 1.25 7.70
C MET A 85 0.73 1.12 6.18
N LEU A 86 1.59 1.98 5.65
CA LEU A 86 2.02 2.01 4.26
C LEU A 86 3.55 2.07 4.22
N HIS A 87 4.16 1.04 3.61
CA HIS A 87 5.61 0.87 3.61
C HIS A 87 6.13 0.61 2.19
N ALA A 88 7.12 1.41 1.77
CA ALA A 88 7.83 1.19 0.51
C ALA A 88 8.90 0.10 0.72
N TRP A 89 8.52 -1.16 0.51
CA TRP A 89 9.35 -2.32 0.82
C TRP A 89 10.44 -2.59 -0.24
N ARG A 90 10.17 -2.27 -1.51
CA ARG A 90 11.09 -2.53 -2.63
C ARG A 90 11.02 -1.44 -3.68
N ILE A 91 12.17 -1.14 -4.26
CA ILE A 91 12.30 -0.31 -5.46
C ILE A 91 13.24 -0.98 -6.45
N VAL A 92 12.86 -0.97 -7.73
CA VAL A 92 13.66 -1.47 -8.85
C VAL A 92 13.77 -0.36 -9.88
N PHE A 93 14.99 -0.08 -10.34
CA PHE A 93 15.23 0.91 -11.39
C PHE A 93 16.54 0.64 -12.10
N VAL A 94 16.71 1.27 -13.27
CA VAL A 94 17.97 1.25 -14.01
C VAL A 94 18.92 2.25 -13.38
N HIS A 95 20.08 1.77 -12.92
CA HIS A 95 21.09 2.62 -12.31
C HIS A 95 21.57 3.68 -13.32
N PRO A 96 21.52 4.98 -12.99
CA PRO A 96 21.68 6.05 -13.97
C PRO A 96 23.10 6.17 -14.53
N ILE A 97 24.09 5.61 -13.83
CA ILE A 97 25.50 5.67 -14.25
C ILE A 97 25.92 4.39 -14.99
N THR A 98 25.47 3.22 -14.53
CA THR A 98 25.96 1.94 -15.06
C THR A 98 25.02 1.33 -16.11
N GLY A 99 23.74 1.70 -16.11
CA GLY A 99 22.74 1.11 -17.00
C GLY A 99 22.22 -0.25 -16.54
N ASP A 100 22.70 -0.78 -15.41
CA ASP A 100 22.24 -2.06 -14.87
C ASP A 100 20.93 -1.90 -14.11
N GLU A 101 20.08 -2.93 -14.15
CA GLU A 101 18.93 -3.01 -13.25
C GLU A 101 19.41 -3.27 -11.82
N VAL A 102 18.99 -2.42 -10.88
CA VAL A 102 19.29 -2.54 -9.46
C VAL A 102 18.00 -2.62 -8.65
N SER A 103 18.02 -3.40 -7.56
CA SER A 103 16.90 -3.60 -6.65
C SER A 103 17.36 -3.31 -5.22
N PHE A 104 16.55 -2.53 -4.50
CA PHE A 104 16.77 -2.25 -3.08
C PHE A 104 15.53 -2.63 -2.29
N GLU A 105 15.73 -3.20 -1.11
CA GLU A 105 14.67 -3.63 -0.21
C GLU A 105 14.87 -3.00 1.17
N ALA A 106 13.76 -2.55 1.77
CA ALA A 106 13.72 -2.08 3.14
C ALA A 106 13.22 -3.20 4.06
N PRO A 107 13.78 -3.33 5.27
CA PRO A 107 13.25 -4.27 6.26
C PRO A 107 11.78 -3.98 6.55
N LEU A 108 10.99 -5.04 6.66
CA LEU A 108 9.58 -4.90 7.02
C LEU A 108 9.44 -4.20 8.38
N PRO A 109 8.45 -3.30 8.52
CA PRO A 109 8.13 -2.71 9.80
C PRO A 109 7.50 -3.76 10.74
N GLY A 110 7.69 -3.61 12.05
CA GLY A 110 7.21 -4.59 13.04
C GLY A 110 5.69 -4.84 13.00
N TRP A 111 4.90 -3.89 12.50
CA TRP A 111 3.46 -4.08 12.32
C TRP A 111 3.09 -4.98 11.13
N ALA A 112 4.02 -5.21 10.19
CA ALA A 112 3.86 -6.13 9.06
C ALA A 112 4.40 -7.54 9.36
N ASP A 113 5.12 -7.71 10.48
CA ASP A 113 5.82 -8.95 10.85
C ASP A 113 4.85 -10.13 11.09
N SER A 114 3.63 -9.83 11.54
CA SER A 114 2.54 -10.81 11.72
C SER A 114 2.12 -11.53 10.43
N ALA A 115 2.55 -11.06 9.26
CA ALA A 115 2.27 -11.70 7.97
C ALA A 115 3.13 -12.95 7.71
N GLY A 116 4.25 -13.14 8.43
CA GLY A 116 5.14 -14.30 8.27
C GLY A 116 5.52 -14.58 6.81
N ASP A 117 5.45 -15.85 6.40
CA ASP A 117 5.79 -16.33 5.05
C ASP A 117 4.84 -15.83 3.93
N ALA A 118 3.75 -15.12 4.24
CA ALA A 118 2.90 -14.52 3.21
C ALA A 118 3.64 -13.43 2.40
N PHE A 119 4.75 -12.93 2.94
CA PHE A 119 5.62 -11.95 2.31
C PHE A 119 6.68 -12.55 1.37
N LEU A 120 6.68 -13.87 1.11
CA LEU A 120 7.69 -14.45 0.21
C LEU A 120 7.78 -13.68 -1.12
N PRO A 121 8.93 -13.05 -1.41
CA PRO A 121 9.07 -12.16 -2.56
C PRO A 121 8.86 -12.94 -3.86
N VAL A 122 8.13 -12.33 -4.79
CA VAL A 122 7.92 -12.88 -6.15
C VAL A 122 9.25 -13.20 -6.85
N ALA A 123 10.35 -12.55 -6.43
CA ALA A 123 11.71 -12.80 -6.93
C ALA A 123 12.21 -14.25 -6.78
N ASN A 124 11.59 -15.09 -5.94
CA ASN A 124 11.95 -16.51 -5.80
C ASN A 124 11.06 -17.47 -6.61
N ARG A 125 10.15 -16.98 -7.45
CA ARG A 125 9.37 -17.84 -8.36
C ARG A 125 10.06 -17.90 -9.72
N GLN A 126 11.04 -18.79 -9.85
CA GLN A 126 11.51 -19.28 -11.14
C GLN A 126 10.30 -19.79 -11.95
N PRO A 127 10.07 -19.36 -13.20
CA PRO A 127 9.09 -20.01 -14.05
C PRO A 127 9.64 -21.38 -14.46
N GLY A 128 9.30 -22.44 -13.72
CA GLY A 128 9.60 -23.83 -14.11
C GLY A 128 10.30 -24.73 -13.08
N GLY A 129 10.39 -24.36 -11.81
CA GLY A 129 10.94 -25.24 -10.78
C GLY A 129 9.96 -26.34 -10.34
N MET A 130 10.09 -27.52 -10.91
CA MET A 130 9.38 -28.74 -10.54
C MET A 130 9.57 -29.07 -9.05
N LEU A 131 8.47 -29.08 -8.28
CA LEU A 131 8.45 -29.62 -6.92
C LEU A 131 8.69 -31.13 -7.00
N THR A 132 9.83 -31.60 -6.50
CA THR A 132 10.00 -33.01 -6.14
C THR A 132 9.69 -33.14 -4.65
N THR A 133 8.82 -34.10 -4.36
CA THR A 133 8.26 -34.56 -3.07
C THR A 133 9.21 -34.58 -1.89
#